data_AF-A0A7R7VMY6-F1
#
_entry.id   AF-A0A7R7VMY6-F1
#
_cell.length_a   1.000
_cell.length_b   1.000
_cell.length_c   1.000
_cell.angle_alpha   90.00
_cell.angle_beta   90.00
_cell.angle_gamma   90.00
#
_symmetry.space_group_name_H-M   'P 1'
#
loop_
_entity.id
_entity.type
_entity.pdbx_description
1 polymer ?
#
loop_
_entity_poly.entity_id
_entity_poly.type
_entity_poly.pdbx_seq_one_letter_code
_entity_poly.pdbx_strand_id
1 'polypeptide(L)'
;MGRPAGPLSAHLPPLVMGTATFNTQFNPDPYALPTTELVHRALASGVSAFDTSPYYGPAEELLGRALATDYVRANHPRESYRILTKVGREHASSFDYSPEWVRVSIKRSLQRLHTEYLDLVYCHDVEFVSPAEVLQAVRELRRIRDEEGTIRYVGISGYPIDVLCELAEMVLRETGEPLDAVMSYAHFTLQNTSLLTRALPRLLEAGVDVVPNASPLGMGLLRRQGVPIGSQGDFHPSPAGLRGAIQKAAEWADSQGERIEVVAIRYALERWLREATEAGASGPPPLVPSAGIEKVSSNRENKPVHGRLGVSVMGVSNVGELNETLRVWHSILDGLDTAPASASDDANWSRTRRQQILTIAQGIQSILGSEWVDYAWESPGPGFVNSLPESHLEAKAKAGSG
;
A
#
# COMPACT_ATOMS: atom_id res chain seq x y z
N MET A 1 18.28 17.92 -5.32
CA MET A 1 17.60 17.26 -6.47
C MET A 1 16.15 17.69 -6.45
N GLY A 2 15.52 18.06 -7.58
CA GLY A 2 14.12 18.50 -7.66
C GLY A 2 13.14 17.39 -8.03
N ARG A 3 11.82 17.67 -8.06
CA ARG A 3 10.77 16.74 -8.51
C ARG A 3 11.16 16.06 -9.84
N PRO A 4 10.99 14.73 -10.00
CA PRO A 4 11.26 14.05 -11.26
C PRO A 4 10.43 14.66 -12.38
N ALA A 5 10.94 14.58 -13.61
CA ALA A 5 10.14 14.95 -14.78
C ALA A 5 9.00 13.93 -14.93
N GLY A 6 7.75 14.42 -14.95
CA GLY A 6 6.56 13.61 -15.22
C GLY A 6 5.74 13.20 -13.99
N PRO A 7 4.54 12.64 -14.25
CA PRO A 7 3.57 12.28 -13.21
C PRO A 7 4.03 11.06 -12.41
N LEU A 8 3.49 10.87 -11.20
CA LEU A 8 3.81 9.74 -10.32
C LEU A 8 3.60 8.40 -11.03
N SER A 9 2.57 8.30 -11.87
CA SER A 9 2.25 7.12 -12.65
C SER A 9 3.36 6.65 -13.59
N ALA A 10 4.27 7.53 -14.00
CA ALA A 10 5.45 7.14 -14.77
C ALA A 10 6.57 6.52 -13.92
N HIS A 11 6.55 6.75 -12.60
CA HIS A 11 7.68 6.46 -11.70
C HIS A 11 7.38 5.41 -10.63
N LEU A 12 6.10 5.13 -10.36
CA LEU A 12 5.68 4.12 -9.40
C LEU A 12 5.50 2.75 -10.09
N PRO A 13 5.99 1.65 -9.52
CA PRO A 13 5.65 0.32 -10.01
C PRO A 13 4.24 -0.10 -9.55
N PRO A 14 3.59 -1.04 -10.26
CA PRO A 14 2.23 -1.48 -9.91
C PRO A 14 2.15 -2.37 -8.65
N LEU A 15 3.30 -2.80 -8.10
CA LEU A 15 3.37 -3.52 -6.84
C LEU A 15 4.35 -2.83 -5.89
N VAL A 16 3.86 -2.51 -4.69
CA VAL A 16 4.59 -1.85 -3.62
C VAL A 16 4.65 -2.78 -2.41
N MET A 17 5.83 -2.93 -1.80
CA MET A 17 5.99 -3.67 -0.55
C MET A 17 5.67 -2.76 0.64
N GLY A 18 4.56 -3.01 1.31
CA GLY A 18 4.17 -2.34 2.55
C GLY A 18 4.90 -2.91 3.76
N THR A 19 5.30 -2.03 4.67
CA THR A 19 6.04 -2.38 5.90
C THR A 19 5.19 -2.21 7.17
N ALA A 20 3.87 -2.05 7.04
CA ALA A 20 2.94 -2.01 8.18
C ALA A 20 3.07 -3.26 9.06
N THR A 21 3.40 -4.41 8.47
CA THR A 21 3.68 -5.67 9.17
C THR A 21 4.95 -5.63 10.02
N PHE A 22 5.87 -4.68 9.82
CA PHE A 22 7.09 -4.52 10.62
C PHE A 22 6.82 -3.78 11.94
N ASN A 23 5.63 -3.96 12.51
CA ASN A 23 5.18 -3.29 13.71
C ASN A 23 4.62 -4.29 14.75
N THR A 24 4.29 -3.76 15.93
CA THR A 24 3.77 -4.53 17.06
C THR A 24 2.27 -4.85 16.99
N GLN A 25 1.54 -4.30 16.03
CA GLN A 25 0.13 -4.65 15.78
C GLN A 25 0.03 -6.02 15.09
N PHE A 26 0.92 -6.27 14.11
CA PHE A 26 0.91 -7.51 13.34
C PHE A 26 1.81 -8.61 13.93
N ASN A 27 2.89 -8.22 14.62
CA ASN A 27 3.90 -9.16 15.13
C ASN A 27 4.21 -8.90 16.61
N PRO A 28 4.47 -9.94 17.43
CA PRO A 28 4.85 -9.74 18.83
C PRO A 28 6.13 -8.93 19.00
N ASP A 29 7.15 -9.24 18.20
CA ASP A 29 8.45 -8.57 18.17
C ASP A 29 8.85 -8.25 16.71
N PRO A 30 8.73 -6.99 16.26
CA PRO A 30 9.15 -6.60 14.92
C PRO A 30 10.67 -6.68 14.70
N TYR A 31 11.49 -6.64 15.75
CA TYR A 31 12.95 -6.74 15.62
C TYR A 31 13.43 -8.18 15.40
N ALA A 32 12.60 -9.17 15.73
CA ALA A 32 12.86 -10.58 15.43
C ALA A 32 12.53 -10.96 13.97
N LEU A 33 11.86 -10.07 13.22
CA LEU A 33 11.55 -10.33 11.82
C LEU A 33 12.83 -10.27 10.95
N PRO A 34 12.93 -11.11 9.90
CA PRO A 34 14.08 -11.08 8.99
C PRO A 34 13.99 -9.93 7.98
N THR A 35 13.75 -8.68 8.44
CA THR A 35 13.41 -7.54 7.57
C THR A 35 14.47 -7.25 6.52
N THR A 36 15.76 -7.34 6.86
CA THR A 36 16.87 -7.18 5.91
C THR A 36 16.79 -8.21 4.78
N GLU A 37 16.56 -9.49 5.13
CA GLU A 37 16.44 -10.56 4.15
C GLU A 37 15.20 -10.36 3.27
N LEU A 38 14.08 -9.91 3.84
CA LEU A 38 12.86 -9.61 3.08
C LEU A 38 13.10 -8.52 2.04
N VAL A 39 13.72 -7.42 2.44
CA VAL A 39 14.02 -6.30 1.54
C VAL A 39 15.01 -6.71 0.45
N HIS A 40 16.06 -7.46 0.81
CA HIS A 40 17.02 -8.00 -0.17
C HIS A 40 16.34 -8.89 -1.20
N ARG A 41 15.51 -9.83 -0.76
CA ARG A 41 14.77 -10.74 -1.66
C ARG A 41 13.75 -10.00 -2.50
N ALA A 42 13.07 -9.00 -1.96
CA ALA A 42 12.11 -8.19 -2.69
C ALA A 42 12.79 -7.42 -3.84
N LEU A 43 13.87 -6.69 -3.53
CA LEU A 43 14.70 -5.99 -4.54
C LEU A 43 15.26 -6.96 -5.59
N ALA A 44 15.82 -8.08 -5.12
CA ALA A 44 16.33 -9.14 -5.97
C ALA A 44 15.24 -9.89 -6.73
N SER A 45 13.95 -9.61 -6.52
CA SER A 45 12.82 -10.15 -7.28
C SER A 45 12.10 -9.08 -8.11
N GLY A 46 12.72 -7.90 -8.25
CA GLY A 46 12.21 -6.79 -9.07
C GLY A 46 11.26 -5.83 -8.35
N VAL A 47 10.98 -6.02 -7.06
CA VAL A 47 10.20 -5.04 -6.28
C VAL A 47 11.05 -3.79 -6.10
N SER A 48 10.52 -2.63 -6.50
CA SER A 48 11.26 -1.37 -6.52
C SER A 48 10.51 -0.23 -5.83
N ALA A 49 9.51 -0.53 -4.99
CA ALA A 49 8.84 0.47 -4.16
C ALA A 49 8.48 -0.08 -2.79
N PHE A 50 8.68 0.74 -1.76
CA PHE A 50 8.43 0.40 -0.36
C PHE A 50 7.53 1.46 0.28
N ASP A 51 6.42 1.03 0.89
CA ASP A 51 5.53 1.88 1.68
C ASP A 51 5.79 1.67 3.19
N THR A 52 5.99 2.77 3.91
CA THR A 52 6.22 2.78 5.34
C THR A 52 5.51 3.95 6.01
N SER A 53 5.71 4.15 7.32
CA SER A 53 5.13 5.27 8.05
C SER A 53 5.82 5.46 9.42
N PRO A 54 5.92 6.69 9.93
CA PRO A 54 6.28 6.94 11.33
C PRO A 54 5.37 6.22 12.34
N TYR A 55 4.10 5.98 11.98
CA TYR A 55 3.14 5.26 12.83
C TYR A 55 3.44 3.75 12.93
N TYR A 56 4.16 3.17 11.98
CA TYR A 56 4.39 1.72 11.90
C TYR A 56 5.49 1.25 12.87
N GLY A 57 5.51 1.77 14.09
CA GLY A 57 6.52 1.44 15.10
C GLY A 57 7.95 1.58 14.55
N PRO A 58 8.79 0.53 14.60
CA PRO A 58 10.17 0.60 14.12
C PRO A 58 10.32 0.38 12.61
N ALA A 59 9.24 0.33 11.82
CA ALA A 59 9.30 -0.04 10.41
C ALA A 59 10.24 0.85 9.56
N GLU A 60 10.23 2.17 9.76
CA GLU A 60 11.13 3.08 9.03
C GLU A 60 12.61 2.78 9.34
N GLU A 61 12.93 2.48 10.60
CA GLU A 61 14.29 2.14 11.03
C GLU A 61 14.70 0.75 10.52
N LEU A 62 13.79 -0.21 10.52
CA LEU A 62 14.02 -1.55 9.98
C LEU A 62 14.25 -1.52 8.47
N LEU A 63 13.42 -0.77 7.74
CA LEU A 63 13.56 -0.57 6.30
C LEU A 63 14.83 0.21 5.96
N GLY A 64 15.11 1.31 6.67
CA GLY A 64 16.31 2.12 6.48
C GLY A 64 17.60 1.33 6.67
N ARG A 65 17.68 0.53 7.74
CA ARG A 65 18.83 -0.38 7.96
C ARG A 65 19.00 -1.39 6.83
N ALA A 66 17.91 -1.98 6.34
CA ALA A 66 17.96 -2.93 5.24
C ALA A 66 18.44 -2.29 3.92
N LEU A 67 17.92 -1.11 3.59
CA LEU A 67 18.29 -0.35 2.39
C LEU A 67 19.72 0.22 2.47
N ALA A 68 20.23 0.47 3.67
CA ALA A 68 21.58 0.97 3.89
C ALA A 68 22.68 -0.11 3.87
N THR A 69 22.32 -1.39 3.73
CA THR A 69 23.32 -2.47 3.62
C THR A 69 24.19 -2.32 2.37
N ASP A 70 25.43 -2.82 2.45
CA ASP A 70 26.37 -2.79 1.32
C ASP A 70 25.83 -3.52 0.10
N TYR A 71 25.09 -4.63 0.30
CA TYR A 71 24.42 -5.34 -0.78
C TYR A 71 23.47 -4.44 -1.56
N VAL A 72 22.57 -3.72 -0.87
CA VAL A 72 21.61 -2.84 -1.53
C VAL A 72 22.32 -1.68 -2.18
N ARG A 73 23.24 -1.01 -1.48
CA ARG A 73 24.00 0.13 -2.04
C ARG A 73 24.80 -0.23 -3.30
N ALA A 74 25.33 -1.45 -3.38
CA ALA A 74 26.11 -1.91 -4.52
C ALA A 74 25.25 -2.36 -5.71
N ASN A 75 24.05 -2.90 -5.48
CA ASN A 75 23.23 -3.54 -6.53
C ASN A 75 21.97 -2.73 -6.91
N HIS A 76 21.52 -1.85 -6.04
CA HIS A 76 20.27 -1.08 -6.17
C HIS A 76 20.53 0.37 -5.75
N PRO A 77 21.04 1.23 -6.64
CA PRO A 77 21.27 2.63 -6.31
C PRO A 77 19.96 3.31 -5.89
N ARG A 78 20.03 4.37 -5.08
CA ARG A 78 18.84 4.96 -4.42
C ARG A 78 17.73 5.35 -5.39
N GLU A 79 18.09 5.81 -6.58
CA GLU A 79 17.20 6.18 -7.68
C GLU A 79 16.59 4.98 -8.43
N SER A 80 16.99 3.74 -8.14
CA SER A 80 16.41 2.54 -8.73
C SER A 80 15.18 2.02 -7.97
N TYR A 81 14.86 2.58 -6.81
CA TYR A 81 13.67 2.22 -6.03
C TYR A 81 12.98 3.46 -5.45
N ARG A 82 11.76 3.28 -4.95
CA ARG A 82 10.90 4.34 -4.39
C ARG A 82 10.64 4.10 -2.92
N ILE A 83 10.72 5.15 -2.11
CA ILE A 83 10.33 5.14 -0.72
C ILE A 83 9.11 6.04 -0.54
N LEU A 84 8.00 5.42 -0.16
CA LEU A 84 6.75 6.06 0.18
C LEU A 84 6.65 6.07 1.71
N THR A 85 6.43 7.23 2.31
CA THR A 85 6.19 7.34 3.76
C THR A 85 5.04 8.31 4.03
N LYS A 86 4.80 8.63 5.30
CA LYS A 86 3.63 9.41 5.71
C LYS A 86 4.00 10.43 6.79
N VAL A 87 3.11 11.38 7.01
CA VAL A 87 3.17 12.38 8.10
C VAL A 87 1.81 12.47 8.79
N GLY A 88 1.73 13.26 9.86
CA GLY A 88 0.49 13.52 10.59
C GLY A 88 0.27 12.55 11.76
N ARG A 89 0.30 11.24 11.49
CA ARG A 89 0.08 10.19 12.50
C ARG A 89 1.41 9.57 12.98
N GLU A 90 1.63 9.53 14.28
CA GLU A 90 2.78 8.84 14.90
C GLU A 90 2.39 7.79 15.94
N HIS A 91 1.30 8.01 16.67
CA HIS A 91 0.77 7.05 17.62
C HIS A 91 -0.73 6.84 17.39
N ALA A 92 -1.32 5.86 18.10
CA ALA A 92 -2.70 5.46 17.88
C ALA A 92 -3.69 6.63 17.95
N SER A 93 -3.46 7.56 18.88
CA SER A 93 -4.27 8.76 19.11
C SER A 93 -3.51 10.08 18.95
N SER A 94 -2.38 10.10 18.25
CA SER A 94 -1.53 11.30 18.10
C SER A 94 -1.46 11.74 16.65
N PHE A 95 -2.26 12.76 16.32
CA PHE A 95 -2.37 13.36 15.00
C PHE A 95 -1.99 14.84 15.07
N ASP A 96 -0.93 15.24 14.37
CA ASP A 96 -0.52 16.65 14.28
C ASP A 96 -0.19 16.98 12.83
N TYR A 97 -1.06 17.78 12.22
CA TYR A 97 -0.97 18.18 10.82
C TYR A 97 -0.42 19.60 10.66
N SER A 98 0.05 20.21 11.76
CA SER A 98 0.65 21.53 11.71
C SER A 98 1.92 21.54 10.85
N PRO A 99 2.19 22.65 10.13
CA PRO A 99 3.37 22.77 9.27
C PRO A 99 4.69 22.48 9.98
N GLU A 100 4.83 22.92 11.24
CA GLU A 100 6.03 22.72 12.05
C GLU A 100 6.26 21.23 12.29
N TRP A 101 5.19 20.49 12.61
CA TRP A 101 5.29 19.06 12.85
C TRP A 101 5.55 18.26 11.58
N VAL A 102 4.92 18.63 10.46
CA VAL A 102 5.19 18.02 9.16
C VAL A 102 6.69 18.07 8.85
N ARG A 103 7.35 19.21 9.08
CA ARG A 103 8.80 19.35 8.89
C ARG A 103 9.62 18.45 9.81
N VAL A 104 9.25 18.38 11.09
CA VAL A 104 9.92 17.49 12.06
C VAL A 104 9.79 16.03 11.62
N SER A 105 8.58 15.61 11.23
CA SER A 105 8.32 14.25 10.79
C SER A 105 9.11 13.89 9.54
N ILE A 106 9.19 14.78 8.54
CA ILE A 106 9.99 14.56 7.32
C ILE A 106 11.47 14.38 7.64
N LYS A 107 12.06 15.27 8.44
CA LYS A 107 13.48 15.18 8.83
C LYS A 107 13.78 13.86 9.55
N ARG A 108 12.88 13.44 10.44
CA ARG A 108 13.00 12.17 11.15
C ARG A 108 12.90 10.97 10.20
N SER A 109 11.94 10.96 9.27
CA SER A 109 11.80 9.88 8.29
C SER A 109 13.05 9.77 7.41
N LEU A 110 13.59 10.89 6.90
CA LEU A 110 14.85 10.92 6.13
C LEU A 110 16.01 10.29 6.92
N GLN A 111 16.14 10.65 8.20
CA GLN A 111 17.15 10.09 9.09
C GLN A 111 16.96 8.59 9.30
N ARG A 112 15.75 8.13 9.66
CA ARG A 112 15.45 6.71 9.92
C ARG A 112 15.62 5.84 8.68
N LEU A 113 15.28 6.38 7.51
CA LEU A 113 15.37 5.69 6.22
C LEU A 113 16.75 5.79 5.57
N HIS A 114 17.69 6.52 6.18
CA HIS A 114 19.06 6.69 5.70
C HIS A 114 19.10 7.24 4.26
N THR A 115 18.27 8.24 3.97
CA THR A 115 18.14 8.82 2.62
C THR A 115 17.98 10.34 2.65
N GLU A 116 18.29 11.00 1.52
CA GLU A 116 18.22 12.45 1.37
C GLU A 116 16.89 12.92 0.77
N TYR A 117 16.08 12.01 0.24
CA TYR A 117 14.76 12.35 -0.31
C TYR A 117 13.74 11.22 -0.18
N LEU A 118 12.47 11.59 -0.19
CA LEU A 118 11.30 10.71 -0.18
C LEU A 118 10.58 10.82 -1.52
N ASP A 119 10.17 9.69 -2.09
CA ASP A 119 9.51 9.66 -3.40
C ASP A 119 8.06 10.13 -3.27
N LEU A 120 7.32 9.65 -2.29
CA LEU A 120 5.94 10.08 -2.06
C LEU A 120 5.67 10.18 -0.57
N VAL A 121 5.04 11.27 -0.16
CA VAL A 121 4.61 11.47 1.21
C VAL A 121 3.10 11.62 1.27
N TYR A 122 2.47 10.80 2.11
CA TYR A 122 1.05 10.88 2.41
C TYR A 122 0.78 11.64 3.71
N CYS A 123 -0.29 12.43 3.76
CA CYS A 123 -0.94 12.72 5.04
C CYS A 123 -1.70 11.46 5.50
N HIS A 124 -1.39 10.93 6.69
CA HIS A 124 -1.79 9.58 7.13
C HIS A 124 -3.08 9.55 7.96
N ASP A 125 -4.08 8.80 7.51
CA ASP A 125 -5.38 8.63 8.20
C ASP A 125 -6.05 10.00 8.40
N VAL A 126 -6.27 10.66 7.26
CA VAL A 126 -6.82 12.02 7.18
C VAL A 126 -8.20 12.20 7.80
N GLU A 127 -8.95 11.12 8.02
CA GLU A 127 -10.26 11.16 8.68
C GLU A 127 -10.20 11.52 10.18
N PHE A 128 -9.01 11.49 10.80
CA PHE A 128 -8.83 11.77 12.23
C PHE A 128 -8.64 13.26 12.56
N VAL A 129 -8.56 14.13 11.55
CA VAL A 129 -8.37 15.58 11.69
C VAL A 129 -9.36 16.34 10.82
N SER A 130 -9.46 17.65 11.00
CA SER A 130 -10.35 18.46 10.18
C SER A 130 -9.84 18.58 8.73
N PRO A 131 -10.74 18.76 7.73
CA PRO A 131 -10.34 19.03 6.35
C PRO A 131 -9.37 20.23 6.20
N ALA A 132 -9.53 21.26 7.05
CA ALA A 132 -8.65 22.43 7.04
C ALA A 132 -7.20 22.06 7.43
N GLU A 133 -7.02 21.19 8.42
CA GLU A 133 -5.71 20.68 8.83
C GLU A 133 -5.08 19.81 7.73
N VAL A 134 -5.87 18.97 7.05
CA VAL A 134 -5.40 18.19 5.89
C VAL A 134 -4.89 19.13 4.79
N LEU A 135 -5.68 20.15 4.43
CA LEU A 135 -5.31 21.12 3.40
C LEU A 135 -4.02 21.88 3.77
N GLN A 136 -3.87 22.25 5.04
CA GLN A 136 -2.66 22.92 5.53
C GLN A 136 -1.43 22.01 5.42
N ALA A 137 -1.53 20.74 5.84
CA ALA A 137 -0.45 19.79 5.72
C ALA A 137 -0.06 19.51 4.26
N VAL A 138 -1.04 19.37 3.36
CA VAL A 138 -0.79 19.19 1.91
C VAL A 138 -0.06 20.40 1.33
N ARG A 139 -0.46 21.62 1.67
CA ARG A 139 0.24 22.85 1.25
C ARG A 139 1.68 22.87 1.74
N GLU A 140 1.91 22.46 2.99
CA GLU A 140 3.27 22.42 3.54
C GLU A 140 4.15 21.35 2.88
N LEU A 141 3.61 20.15 2.61
CA LEU A 141 4.34 19.12 1.87
C LEU A 141 4.71 19.58 0.46
N ARG A 142 3.81 20.29 -0.23
CA ARG A 142 4.11 20.89 -1.54
C ARG A 142 5.16 21.98 -1.44
N ARG A 143 5.13 22.81 -0.39
CA ARG A 143 6.19 23.79 -0.13
C ARG A 143 7.56 23.12 0.06
N ILE A 144 7.63 22.05 0.85
CA ILE A 144 8.88 21.27 1.03
C ILE A 144 9.34 20.66 -0.31
N ARG A 145 8.42 20.09 -1.09
CA ARG A 145 8.69 19.56 -2.44
C ARG A 145 9.30 20.62 -3.36
N ASP A 146 8.73 21.82 -3.37
CA ASP A 146 9.07 22.88 -4.33
C ASP A 146 10.31 23.69 -3.90
N GLU A 147 10.47 23.97 -2.60
CA GLU A 147 11.57 24.80 -2.07
C GLU A 147 12.81 23.97 -1.69
N GLU A 148 12.62 22.81 -1.06
CA GLU A 148 13.73 21.98 -0.55
C GLU A 148 14.07 20.81 -1.47
N GLY A 149 13.09 20.29 -2.22
CA GLY A 149 13.29 19.16 -3.13
C GLY A 149 13.59 17.83 -2.42
N THR A 150 13.32 17.73 -1.11
CA THR A 150 13.47 16.50 -0.31
C THR A 150 12.27 15.56 -0.43
N ILE A 151 11.18 16.01 -1.07
CA ILE A 151 9.97 15.22 -1.37
C ILE A 151 9.68 15.32 -2.87
N ARG A 152 9.20 14.26 -3.53
CA ARG A 152 8.85 14.31 -4.97
C ARG A 152 7.35 14.46 -5.23
N TYR A 153 6.54 13.65 -4.56
CA TYR A 153 5.09 13.56 -4.77
C TYR A 153 4.34 13.67 -3.44
N VAL A 154 3.10 14.16 -3.50
CA VAL A 154 2.26 14.42 -2.32
C VAL A 154 0.90 13.74 -2.48
N GLY A 155 0.47 13.03 -1.44
CA GLY A 155 -0.82 12.36 -1.41
C GLY A 155 -1.50 12.40 -0.05
N ILE A 156 -2.64 11.73 0.04
CA ILE A 156 -3.34 11.43 1.30
C ILE A 156 -3.63 9.93 1.40
N SER A 157 -3.76 9.43 2.62
CA SER A 157 -4.23 8.07 2.87
C SER A 157 -5.25 8.04 3.99
N GLY A 158 -6.15 7.06 3.98
CA GLY A 158 -7.16 6.90 5.02
C GLY A 158 -8.11 5.74 4.78
N TYR A 159 -9.04 5.55 5.71
CA TYR A 159 -10.02 4.48 5.62
C TYR A 159 -11.30 4.90 4.86
N PRO A 160 -12.12 5.85 5.33
CA PRO A 160 -13.44 6.09 4.74
C PRO A 160 -13.30 6.69 3.34
N ILE A 161 -13.77 5.95 2.33
CA ILE A 161 -13.56 6.34 0.94
C ILE A 161 -14.25 7.67 0.58
N ASP A 162 -15.39 7.97 1.20
CA ASP A 162 -16.13 9.21 0.93
C ASP A 162 -15.34 10.43 1.44
N VAL A 163 -14.69 10.31 2.60
CA VAL A 163 -13.78 11.34 3.15
C VAL A 163 -12.58 11.54 2.23
N LEU A 164 -11.97 10.46 1.72
CA LEU A 164 -10.86 10.56 0.78
C LEU A 164 -11.25 11.31 -0.50
N CYS A 165 -12.42 11.01 -1.07
CA CYS A 165 -12.93 11.69 -2.26
C CYS A 165 -13.20 13.18 -1.98
N GLU A 166 -13.92 13.51 -0.91
CA GLU A 166 -14.23 14.89 -0.54
C GLU A 166 -12.96 15.74 -0.31
N LEU A 167 -11.93 15.15 0.33
CA LEU A 167 -10.66 15.81 0.54
C LEU A 167 -9.88 16.00 -0.76
N ALA A 168 -9.88 15.03 -1.67
CA ALA A 168 -9.22 15.17 -2.98
C ALA A 168 -9.87 16.27 -3.82
N GLU A 169 -11.22 16.29 -3.88
CA GLU A 169 -12.01 17.33 -4.54
C GLU A 169 -11.74 18.71 -3.93
N MET A 170 -11.70 18.81 -2.60
CA MET A 170 -11.36 20.03 -1.89
C MET A 170 -9.93 20.49 -2.20
N VAL A 171 -8.93 19.61 -2.13
CA VAL A 171 -7.53 19.97 -2.42
C VAL A 171 -7.41 20.53 -3.84
N LEU A 172 -8.02 19.88 -4.84
CA LEU A 172 -8.02 20.40 -6.21
C LEU A 172 -8.67 21.80 -6.26
N ARG A 173 -9.86 21.98 -5.69
CA ARG A 173 -10.58 23.26 -5.70
C ARG A 173 -9.82 24.39 -5.01
N GLU A 174 -9.23 24.12 -3.84
CA GLU A 174 -8.60 25.14 -2.98
C GLU A 174 -7.13 25.45 -3.36
N THR A 175 -6.52 24.64 -4.23
CA THR A 175 -5.10 24.80 -4.60
C THR A 175 -4.86 24.87 -6.10
N GLY A 176 -5.80 24.43 -6.93
CA GLY A 176 -5.64 24.32 -8.38
C GLY A 176 -4.71 23.18 -8.83
N GLU A 177 -4.10 22.43 -7.91
CA GLU A 177 -3.25 21.28 -8.20
C GLU A 177 -3.89 20.02 -7.59
N PRO A 178 -4.16 18.96 -8.36
CA PRO A 178 -4.67 17.70 -7.82
C PRO A 178 -3.61 16.96 -7.00
N LEU A 179 -4.03 15.96 -6.22
CA LEU A 179 -3.10 15.10 -5.49
C LEU A 179 -2.40 14.12 -6.43
N ASP A 180 -1.12 13.85 -6.19
CA ASP A 180 -0.39 12.82 -6.97
C ASP A 180 -0.92 11.42 -6.63
N ALA A 181 -1.33 11.20 -5.39
CA ALA A 181 -1.91 9.93 -4.99
C ALA A 181 -2.97 10.03 -3.88
N VAL A 182 -3.94 9.13 -3.93
CA VAL A 182 -4.89 8.86 -2.84
C VAL A 182 -4.86 7.36 -2.53
N MET A 183 -4.28 7.00 -1.38
CA MET A 183 -4.21 5.60 -0.94
C MET A 183 -5.39 5.25 -0.05
N SER A 184 -6.14 4.23 -0.45
CA SER A 184 -7.17 3.61 0.38
C SER A 184 -6.69 2.26 0.87
N TYR A 185 -6.98 1.92 2.13
CA TYR A 185 -6.75 0.57 2.64
C TYR A 185 -8.05 -0.17 2.92
N ALA A 186 -8.03 -1.48 2.68
CA ALA A 186 -9.11 -2.43 2.98
C ALA A 186 -10.45 -2.21 2.23
N HIS A 187 -10.53 -1.28 1.27
CA HIS A 187 -11.74 -1.03 0.45
C HIS A 187 -11.67 -1.56 -0.98
N PHE A 188 -10.56 -2.22 -1.36
CA PHE A 188 -10.55 -3.14 -2.49
C PHE A 188 -9.93 -4.48 -2.09
N THR A 189 -10.77 -5.31 -1.50
CA THR A 189 -10.51 -6.68 -1.05
C THR A 189 -11.58 -7.60 -1.63
N LEU A 190 -11.51 -8.90 -1.32
CA LEU A 190 -12.59 -9.82 -1.68
C LEU A 190 -13.92 -9.47 -0.98
N GLN A 191 -13.85 -8.94 0.26
CA GLN A 191 -15.03 -8.57 1.05
C GLN A 191 -15.58 -7.18 0.69
N ASN A 192 -14.74 -6.24 0.25
CA ASN A 192 -15.14 -4.87 -0.02
C ASN A 192 -14.54 -4.36 -1.34
N THR A 193 -15.39 -3.93 -2.27
CA THR A 193 -15.07 -3.47 -3.62
C THR A 193 -15.37 -1.99 -3.82
N SER A 194 -15.77 -1.29 -2.76
CA SER A 194 -16.26 0.10 -2.84
C SER A 194 -15.23 1.12 -3.29
N LEU A 195 -13.93 0.84 -3.13
CA LEU A 195 -12.88 1.68 -3.72
C LEU A 195 -12.99 1.70 -5.26
N LEU A 196 -13.29 0.57 -5.88
CA LEU A 196 -13.49 0.48 -7.33
C LEU A 196 -14.83 1.07 -7.76
N THR A 197 -15.91 0.70 -7.08
CA THR A 197 -17.28 0.99 -7.55
C THR A 197 -17.79 2.38 -7.19
N ARG A 198 -17.28 2.98 -6.10
CA ARG A 198 -17.75 4.30 -5.60
C ARG A 198 -16.67 5.37 -5.66
N ALA A 199 -15.45 5.07 -5.22
CA ALA A 199 -14.42 6.10 -5.06
C ALA A 199 -13.59 6.36 -6.31
N LEU A 200 -13.19 5.32 -7.05
CA LEU A 200 -12.32 5.49 -8.22
C LEU A 200 -12.86 6.53 -9.24
N PRO A 201 -14.15 6.52 -9.63
CA PRO A 201 -14.68 7.55 -10.54
C PRO A 201 -14.52 8.97 -10.00
N ARG A 202 -14.83 9.19 -8.72
CA ARG A 202 -14.69 10.51 -8.07
C ARG A 202 -13.23 10.95 -7.99
N LEU A 203 -12.31 10.04 -7.67
CA LEU A 203 -10.88 10.34 -7.58
C LEU A 203 -10.29 10.68 -8.95
N LEU A 204 -10.74 10.00 -10.02
CA LEU A 204 -10.38 10.35 -11.40
C LEU A 204 -10.90 11.74 -11.79
N GLU A 205 -12.15 12.07 -11.45
CA GLU A 205 -12.73 13.40 -11.68
C GLU A 205 -12.00 14.49 -10.88
N ALA A 206 -11.53 14.18 -9.67
CA ALA A 206 -10.67 15.05 -8.86
C ALA A 206 -9.22 15.16 -9.39
N GLY A 207 -8.91 14.53 -10.53
CA GLY A 207 -7.60 14.61 -11.19
C GLY A 207 -6.48 13.86 -10.46
N VAL A 208 -6.81 12.94 -9.54
CA VAL A 208 -5.82 12.14 -8.83
C VAL A 208 -5.05 11.29 -9.83
N ASP A 209 -3.71 11.38 -9.79
CA ASP A 209 -2.90 10.59 -10.72
C ASP A 209 -2.96 9.11 -10.35
N VAL A 210 -2.50 8.67 -9.18
CA VAL A 210 -2.49 7.25 -8.79
C VAL A 210 -3.41 6.94 -7.61
N VAL A 211 -4.16 5.84 -7.66
CA VAL A 211 -4.95 5.32 -6.51
C VAL A 211 -4.40 3.95 -6.06
N PRO A 212 -3.46 3.91 -5.10
CA PRO A 212 -2.99 2.64 -4.55
C PRO A 212 -4.03 1.95 -3.67
N ASN A 213 -4.23 0.65 -3.90
CA ASN A 213 -5.00 -0.23 -3.03
C ASN A 213 -4.08 -0.88 -2.00
N ALA A 214 -4.24 -0.53 -0.72
CA ALA A 214 -3.49 -1.10 0.38
C ALA A 214 -4.30 -2.13 1.16
N SER A 215 -3.60 -3.03 1.84
CA SER A 215 -4.21 -4.07 2.68
C SER A 215 -5.23 -4.95 1.92
N PRO A 216 -4.81 -5.67 0.85
CA PRO A 216 -5.71 -6.52 0.04
C PRO A 216 -6.38 -7.66 0.83
N LEU A 217 -5.84 -8.00 2.00
CA LEU A 217 -6.43 -8.96 2.95
C LEU A 217 -7.32 -8.29 4.02
N GLY A 218 -7.63 -7.00 3.89
CA GLY A 218 -8.41 -6.24 4.87
C GLY A 218 -7.72 -6.21 6.23
N MET A 219 -6.47 -5.76 6.29
CA MET A 219 -5.65 -5.76 7.53
C MET A 219 -5.50 -7.16 8.18
N GLY A 220 -5.64 -8.21 7.38
CA GLY A 220 -5.57 -9.60 7.82
C GLY A 220 -6.91 -10.20 8.24
N LEU A 221 -8.04 -9.52 7.99
CA LEU A 221 -9.38 -10.08 8.15
C LEU A 221 -9.57 -11.35 7.32
N LEU A 222 -9.15 -11.33 6.04
CA LEU A 222 -9.35 -12.41 5.08
C LEU A 222 -8.30 -13.53 5.24
N ARG A 223 -8.19 -14.09 6.45
CA ARG A 223 -7.26 -15.18 6.79
C ARG A 223 -8.00 -16.31 7.45
N ARG A 224 -7.60 -17.54 7.11
CA ARG A 224 -8.11 -18.75 7.74
C ARG A 224 -7.92 -18.79 9.27
N GLN A 225 -6.85 -18.17 9.78
CA GLN A 225 -6.56 -18.15 11.23
C GLN A 225 -7.21 -16.96 11.96
N GLY A 226 -7.99 -16.13 11.26
CA GLY A 226 -8.50 -14.87 11.80
C GLY A 226 -7.50 -13.71 11.73
N VAL A 227 -7.89 -12.59 12.34
CA VAL A 227 -7.11 -11.35 12.34
C VAL A 227 -5.76 -11.55 13.06
N PRO A 228 -4.70 -10.84 12.63
CA PRO A 228 -3.43 -10.87 13.34
C PRO A 228 -3.57 -10.31 14.76
N ILE A 229 -2.89 -10.95 15.70
CA ILE A 229 -2.79 -10.55 17.11
C ILE A 229 -1.31 -10.34 17.43
N GLY A 230 -0.87 -9.09 17.46
CA GLY A 230 0.48 -8.71 17.85
C GLY A 230 0.62 -8.56 19.37
N SER A 231 1.70 -7.91 19.82
CA SER A 231 1.92 -7.66 21.25
C SER A 231 0.94 -6.65 21.84
N GLN A 232 0.27 -5.86 21.00
CA GLN A 232 -0.80 -4.94 21.41
C GLN A 232 -2.18 -5.63 21.56
N GLY A 233 -2.27 -6.94 21.27
CA GLY A 233 -3.53 -7.67 21.28
C GLY A 233 -4.35 -7.48 20.00
N ASP A 234 -5.67 -7.63 20.14
CA ASP A 234 -6.62 -7.48 19.03
C ASP A 234 -6.86 -6.00 18.71
N PHE A 235 -6.22 -5.53 17.63
CA PHE A 235 -6.35 -4.15 17.17
C PHE A 235 -7.40 -3.99 16.05
N HIS A 236 -7.97 -5.08 15.53
CA HIS A 236 -8.74 -5.01 14.30
C HIS A 236 -10.18 -4.53 14.57
N PRO A 237 -10.65 -3.46 13.92
CA PRO A 237 -11.96 -2.85 14.20
C PRO A 237 -13.18 -3.63 13.66
N SER A 238 -12.99 -4.85 13.15
CA SER A 238 -14.09 -5.61 12.52
C SER A 238 -15.02 -6.15 13.60
N PRO A 239 -16.35 -6.04 13.43
CA PRO A 239 -17.31 -6.55 14.40
C PRO A 239 -17.30 -8.09 14.42
N ALA A 240 -17.73 -8.67 15.55
CA ALA A 240 -17.78 -10.12 15.72
C ALA A 240 -18.62 -10.84 14.66
N GLY A 241 -19.72 -10.22 14.19
CA GLY A 241 -20.56 -10.74 13.11
C GLY A 241 -19.79 -10.95 11.80
N LEU A 242 -19.06 -9.91 11.36
CA LEU A 242 -18.20 -9.97 10.18
C LEU A 242 -17.14 -11.05 10.31
N ARG A 243 -16.45 -11.10 11.46
CA ARG A 243 -15.41 -12.12 11.71
C ARG A 243 -16.00 -13.54 11.65
N GLY A 244 -17.19 -13.74 12.20
CA GLY A 244 -17.91 -15.01 12.12
C GLY A 244 -18.30 -15.38 10.69
N ALA A 245 -18.74 -14.42 9.87
CA ALA A 245 -19.04 -14.64 8.46
C ALA A 245 -17.79 -15.01 7.66
N ILE A 246 -16.67 -14.33 7.90
CA ILE A 246 -15.38 -14.61 7.27
C ILE A 246 -14.87 -16.01 7.65
N GLN A 247 -15.02 -16.41 8.92
CA GLN A 247 -14.66 -17.75 9.36
C GLN A 247 -15.47 -18.84 8.63
N LYS A 248 -16.80 -18.67 8.51
CA LYS A 248 -17.65 -19.59 7.73
C LYS A 248 -17.23 -19.65 6.26
N ALA A 249 -16.88 -18.50 5.68
CA ALA A 249 -16.40 -18.44 4.30
C ALA A 249 -15.03 -19.12 4.14
N ALA A 250 -14.15 -19.04 5.15
CA ALA A 250 -12.87 -19.73 5.15
C ALA A 250 -13.05 -21.25 5.21
N GLU A 251 -13.95 -21.75 6.05
CA GLU A 251 -14.31 -23.17 6.13
C GLU A 251 -14.91 -23.69 4.81
N TRP A 252 -15.75 -22.88 4.16
CA TRP A 252 -16.28 -23.22 2.84
C TRP A 252 -15.19 -23.21 1.75
N ALA A 253 -14.28 -22.22 1.75
CA ALA A 253 -13.16 -22.19 0.82
C ALA A 253 -12.27 -23.45 0.99
N ASP A 254 -12.01 -23.86 2.24
CA ASP A 254 -11.30 -25.11 2.54
C ASP A 254 -12.02 -26.32 1.91
N SER A 255 -13.36 -26.36 1.96
CA SER A 255 -14.15 -27.42 1.32
C SER A 255 -14.10 -27.38 -0.21
N GLN A 256 -13.69 -26.26 -0.81
CA GLN A 256 -13.40 -26.14 -2.25
C GLN A 256 -11.93 -26.45 -2.58
N GLY A 257 -11.11 -26.82 -1.60
CA GLY A 257 -9.68 -27.08 -1.76
C GLY A 257 -8.82 -25.81 -1.84
N GLU A 258 -9.33 -24.67 -1.35
CA GLU A 258 -8.65 -23.38 -1.41
C GLU A 258 -8.56 -22.70 -0.05
N ARG A 259 -7.51 -21.90 0.15
CA ARG A 259 -7.39 -21.06 1.34
C ARG A 259 -7.95 -19.67 1.06
N ILE A 260 -8.78 -19.14 1.97
CA ILE A 260 -9.39 -17.81 1.80
C ILE A 260 -8.36 -16.72 1.53
N GLU A 261 -7.20 -16.71 2.20
CA GLU A 261 -6.16 -15.72 1.98
C GLU A 261 -5.54 -15.79 0.57
N VAL A 262 -5.44 -16.99 -0.03
CA VAL A 262 -4.93 -17.18 -1.39
C VAL A 262 -5.92 -16.63 -2.41
N VAL A 263 -7.21 -16.93 -2.21
CA VAL A 263 -8.29 -16.41 -3.06
C VAL A 263 -8.38 -14.89 -2.94
N ALA A 264 -8.31 -14.36 -1.72
CA ALA A 264 -8.41 -12.94 -1.43
C ALA A 264 -7.24 -12.13 -2.01
N ILE A 265 -5.99 -12.57 -1.81
CA ILE A 265 -4.81 -11.91 -2.39
C ILE A 265 -4.93 -11.89 -3.91
N ARG A 266 -5.18 -13.03 -4.54
CA ARG A 266 -5.25 -13.10 -6.01
C ARG A 266 -6.41 -12.27 -6.54
N TYR A 267 -7.59 -12.33 -5.92
CA TYR A 267 -8.75 -11.52 -6.30
C TYR A 267 -8.42 -10.03 -6.29
N ALA A 268 -7.90 -9.52 -5.16
CA ALA A 268 -7.64 -8.10 -4.98
C ALA A 268 -6.52 -7.62 -5.91
N LEU A 269 -5.39 -8.34 -5.98
CA LEU A 269 -4.27 -7.97 -6.85
C LEU A 269 -4.67 -8.01 -8.32
N GLU A 270 -5.25 -9.12 -8.80
CA GLU A 270 -5.53 -9.31 -10.22
C GLU A 270 -6.63 -8.37 -10.74
N ARG A 271 -7.69 -8.16 -9.97
CA ARG A 271 -8.78 -7.27 -10.38
C ARG A 271 -8.35 -5.80 -10.32
N TRP A 272 -7.68 -5.38 -9.24
CA TRP A 272 -7.23 -3.99 -9.13
C TRP A 272 -6.24 -3.65 -10.23
N LEU A 273 -5.29 -4.55 -10.51
CA LEU A 273 -4.31 -4.40 -11.58
C LEU A 273 -4.95 -4.11 -12.94
N ARG A 274 -6.07 -4.78 -13.24
CA ARG A 274 -6.77 -4.74 -14.54
C ARG A 274 -7.83 -3.64 -14.64
N GLU A 275 -8.40 -3.21 -13.53
CA GLU A 275 -9.59 -2.33 -13.53
C GLU A 275 -9.29 -0.92 -13.07
N ALA A 276 -8.26 -0.71 -12.25
CA ALA A 276 -7.82 0.62 -11.83
C ALA A 276 -6.73 1.20 -12.76
N THR A 277 -6.80 0.91 -14.06
CA THR A 277 -5.74 1.30 -15.02
C THR A 277 -5.69 2.82 -15.19
N GLU A 278 -6.83 3.51 -15.23
CA GLU A 278 -6.88 4.96 -15.40
C GLU A 278 -6.16 5.74 -14.28
N ALA A 279 -6.14 5.17 -13.05
CA ALA A 279 -5.38 5.67 -11.90
C ALA A 279 -4.22 4.72 -11.49
N GLY A 280 -3.68 3.97 -12.46
CA GLY A 280 -2.64 2.95 -12.23
C GLY A 280 -1.22 3.49 -12.37
N ALA A 281 -0.25 2.66 -12.73
CA ALA A 281 1.09 3.10 -13.06
C ALA A 281 1.63 2.43 -14.33
N SER A 282 2.46 3.16 -15.06
CA SER A 282 3.09 2.75 -16.32
C SER A 282 4.46 2.11 -16.10
N GLY A 283 4.95 2.07 -14.85
CA GLY A 283 6.22 1.43 -14.51
C GLY A 283 6.20 -0.07 -14.84
N PRO A 284 7.36 -0.67 -15.19
CA PRO A 284 7.41 -2.10 -15.45
C PRO A 284 6.98 -2.86 -14.18
N PRO A 285 6.13 -3.89 -14.30
CA PRO A 285 5.80 -4.72 -13.15
C PRO A 285 7.06 -5.45 -12.66
N PRO A 286 7.19 -5.74 -11.35
CA PRO A 286 8.32 -6.51 -10.83
C PRO A 286 8.54 -7.82 -11.60
N LEU A 287 9.71 -7.95 -12.20
CA LEU A 287 10.15 -9.17 -12.89
C LEU A 287 11.12 -9.93 -11.99
N VAL A 288 10.96 -11.26 -11.87
CA VAL A 288 11.96 -12.10 -11.21
C VAL A 288 13.26 -12.06 -12.02
N PRO A 289 14.43 -11.75 -11.42
CA PRO A 289 15.71 -12.19 -11.94
C PRO A 289 15.78 -13.70 -11.78
N SER A 290 15.73 -14.42 -12.90
CA SER A 290 15.80 -15.88 -12.94
C SER A 290 17.06 -16.41 -12.23
N ALA A 291 16.94 -16.83 -10.98
CA ALA A 291 17.98 -17.57 -10.28
C ALA A 291 17.65 -19.06 -10.35
N GLY A 292 18.23 -19.78 -11.33
CA GLY A 292 18.27 -21.25 -11.32
C GLY A 292 17.94 -22.01 -12.60
N ILE A 293 17.75 -21.36 -13.75
CA ILE A 293 17.56 -22.06 -15.04
C ILE A 293 18.63 -21.57 -16.00
N GLU A 294 19.31 -22.51 -16.67
CA GLU A 294 20.27 -22.25 -17.74
C GLU A 294 19.80 -21.12 -18.65
N LYS A 295 20.76 -20.33 -19.15
CA LYS A 295 20.55 -19.23 -20.11
C LYS A 295 19.65 -19.65 -21.27
N VAL A 296 18.33 -19.57 -21.09
CA VAL A 296 17.40 -19.48 -22.19
C VAL A 296 17.57 -18.05 -22.68
N SER A 297 18.16 -17.94 -23.86
CA SER A 297 18.40 -16.71 -24.61
C SER A 297 17.32 -15.66 -24.33
N SER A 298 17.75 -14.55 -23.73
CA SER A 298 16.98 -13.34 -23.50
C SER A 298 16.55 -12.73 -24.83
N ASN A 299 15.43 -13.22 -25.37
CA ASN A 299 14.71 -12.61 -26.49
C ASN A 299 13.31 -12.12 -26.06
N ARG A 300 13.01 -12.05 -24.75
CA ARG A 300 11.84 -11.32 -24.28
C ARG A 300 12.17 -9.82 -24.30
N GLU A 301 12.04 -9.21 -25.47
CA GLU A 301 11.86 -7.77 -25.57
C GLU A 301 10.76 -7.35 -24.59
N ASN A 302 11.06 -6.41 -23.69
CA ASN A 302 10.10 -5.71 -22.86
C ASN A 302 9.10 -4.99 -23.79
N LYS A 303 8.08 -5.71 -24.27
CA LYS A 303 6.96 -5.07 -24.94
C LYS A 303 6.14 -4.38 -23.86
N PRO A 304 5.93 -3.05 -23.97
CA PRO A 304 5.13 -2.32 -23.01
C PRO A 304 3.74 -2.95 -22.95
N VAL A 305 3.26 -3.21 -21.73
CA VAL A 305 1.85 -3.50 -21.51
C VAL A 305 1.10 -2.24 -21.97
N HIS A 306 0.22 -2.38 -22.97
CA HIS A 306 -0.56 -1.24 -23.47
C HIS A 306 -1.52 -0.77 -22.37
N GLY A 307 -1.13 0.25 -21.60
CA GLY A 307 -1.92 0.86 -20.54
C GLY A 307 -1.21 0.83 -19.17
N ARG A 308 -1.63 1.76 -18.30
CA ARG A 308 -1.26 1.77 -16.88
C ARG A 308 -1.85 0.54 -16.17
N LEU A 309 -1.21 0.08 -15.11
CA LEU A 309 -1.61 -1.06 -14.29
C LEU A 309 -1.98 -0.60 -12.88
N GLY A 310 -3.12 -1.02 -12.34
CA GLY A 310 -3.54 -0.64 -11.00
C GLY A 310 -2.48 -0.95 -9.93
N VAL A 311 -2.26 -0.03 -8.99
CA VAL A 311 -1.18 -0.14 -7.99
C VAL A 311 -1.69 -0.78 -6.72
N SER A 312 -1.01 -1.82 -6.23
CA SER A 312 -1.32 -2.48 -4.95
C SER A 312 -0.17 -2.40 -3.95
N VAL A 313 -0.49 -2.25 -2.66
CA VAL A 313 0.45 -2.27 -1.55
C VAL A 313 0.24 -3.53 -0.71
N MET A 314 1.25 -4.41 -0.69
CA MET A 314 1.20 -5.70 -0.01
C MET A 314 2.11 -5.74 1.21
N GLY A 315 1.57 -6.11 2.37
CA GLY A 315 2.36 -6.35 3.57
C GLY A 315 2.80 -7.81 3.69
N VAL A 316 4.06 -8.04 4.05
CA VAL A 316 4.60 -9.39 4.35
C VAL A 316 5.46 -9.32 5.61
N SER A 317 5.47 -10.39 6.39
CA SER A 317 6.20 -10.46 7.66
C SER A 317 7.30 -11.54 7.68
N ASN A 318 7.24 -12.49 6.75
CA ASN A 318 8.22 -13.57 6.64
C ASN A 318 8.50 -13.95 5.18
N VAL A 319 9.58 -14.72 4.96
CA VAL A 319 10.07 -15.08 3.63
C VAL A 319 9.07 -15.95 2.87
N GLY A 320 8.32 -16.81 3.57
CA GLY A 320 7.29 -17.65 2.96
C GLY A 320 6.15 -16.81 2.36
N GLU A 321 5.66 -15.82 3.11
CA GLU A 321 4.65 -14.87 2.63
C GLU A 321 5.14 -14.06 1.43
N LEU A 322 6.38 -13.58 1.46
CA LEU A 322 6.99 -12.86 0.34
C LEU A 322 7.05 -13.74 -0.92
N ASN A 323 7.60 -14.95 -0.81
CA ASN A 323 7.73 -15.87 -1.94
C ASN A 323 6.36 -16.23 -2.54
N GLU A 324 5.38 -16.51 -1.70
CA GLU A 324 4.04 -16.86 -2.16
C GLU A 324 3.35 -15.68 -2.86
N THR A 325 3.50 -14.46 -2.32
CA THR A 325 2.90 -13.28 -2.94
C THR A 325 3.54 -12.96 -4.28
N LEU A 326 4.87 -13.05 -4.39
CA LEU A 326 5.58 -12.91 -5.66
C LEU A 326 5.11 -13.97 -6.66
N ARG A 327 5.00 -15.24 -6.24
CA ARG A 327 4.49 -16.32 -7.10
C ARG A 327 3.08 -16.02 -7.64
N VAL A 328 2.17 -15.52 -6.79
CA VAL A 328 0.83 -15.10 -7.21
C VAL A 328 0.92 -13.93 -8.19
N TRP A 329 1.74 -12.93 -7.89
CA TRP A 329 1.94 -11.76 -8.74
C TRP A 329 2.46 -12.14 -10.13
N HIS A 330 3.52 -12.96 -10.23
CA HIS A 330 4.05 -13.42 -11.51
C HIS A 330 3.01 -14.20 -12.32
N SER A 331 2.26 -15.09 -11.66
CA SER A 331 1.16 -15.77 -12.32
C SER A 331 0.14 -14.79 -12.90
N ILE A 332 -0.23 -13.73 -12.17
CA ILE A 332 -1.17 -12.71 -12.67
C ILE A 332 -0.61 -12.05 -13.93
N LEU A 333 0.68 -11.68 -13.92
CA LEU A 333 1.34 -11.06 -15.07
C LEU A 333 1.36 -11.98 -16.30
N ASP A 334 1.61 -13.28 -16.13
CA ASP A 334 1.59 -14.26 -17.23
C ASP A 334 0.21 -14.34 -17.91
N GLY A 335 -0.85 -14.05 -17.15
CA GLY A 335 -2.23 -14.03 -17.65
C GLY A 335 -2.69 -12.71 -18.27
N LEU A 336 -1.88 -11.65 -18.27
CA LEU A 336 -2.22 -10.38 -18.91
C LEU A 336 -2.30 -10.55 -20.44
N ASP A 337 -3.21 -9.81 -21.07
CA ASP A 337 -3.58 -9.98 -22.49
C ASP A 337 -2.50 -9.48 -23.48
N THR A 338 -1.27 -9.30 -23.00
CA THR A 338 -0.08 -8.89 -23.76
C THR A 338 0.79 -10.06 -24.21
N ALA A 339 0.47 -11.29 -23.80
CA ALA A 339 1.16 -12.49 -24.26
C ALA A 339 0.79 -12.78 -25.75
N PRO A 340 1.77 -13.10 -26.63
CA PRO A 340 1.51 -13.36 -28.05
C PRO A 340 0.52 -14.52 -28.27
N ALA A 341 -0.12 -14.55 -29.45
CA ALA A 341 -1.24 -15.43 -29.82
C ALA A 341 -1.00 -16.95 -29.63
N SER A 342 0.25 -17.40 -29.48
CA SER A 342 0.57 -18.71 -28.92
C SER A 342 0.70 -18.59 -27.39
N ALA A 343 -0.43 -18.56 -26.69
CA ALA A 343 -0.41 -18.48 -25.22
C ALA A 343 0.42 -19.65 -24.65
N SER A 344 1.44 -19.35 -23.86
CA SER A 344 2.21 -20.36 -23.14
C SER A 344 1.31 -21.13 -22.17
N ASP A 345 1.73 -22.32 -21.76
CA ASP A 345 1.03 -23.10 -20.74
C ASP A 345 0.79 -22.27 -19.47
N ASP A 346 1.75 -21.43 -19.07
CA ASP A 346 1.64 -20.52 -17.92
C ASP A 346 0.52 -19.47 -18.09
N ALA A 347 0.38 -18.88 -19.29
CA ALA A 347 -0.66 -17.89 -19.57
C ALA A 347 -2.05 -18.52 -19.57
N ASN A 348 -2.19 -19.72 -20.16
CA ASN A 348 -3.45 -20.48 -20.15
C ASN A 348 -3.82 -20.94 -18.73
N TRP A 349 -2.83 -21.40 -17.97
CA TRP A 349 -3.02 -21.77 -16.57
C TRP A 349 -3.47 -20.56 -15.75
N SER A 350 -2.82 -19.40 -15.92
CA SER A 350 -3.20 -18.18 -15.21
C SER A 350 -4.62 -17.72 -15.53
N ARG A 351 -5.03 -17.71 -16.81
CA ARG A 351 -6.40 -17.35 -17.21
C ARG A 351 -7.44 -18.31 -16.63
N THR A 352 -7.13 -19.61 -16.63
CA THR A 352 -7.99 -20.65 -16.00
C THR A 352 -8.08 -20.43 -14.50
N ARG A 353 -6.95 -20.16 -13.85
CA ARG A 353 -6.88 -19.91 -12.42
C ARG A 353 -7.64 -18.65 -12.02
N ARG A 354 -7.59 -17.58 -12.82
CA ARG A 354 -8.42 -16.39 -12.64
C ARG A 354 -9.91 -16.75 -12.58
N GLN A 355 -10.39 -17.55 -13.54
CA GLN A 355 -11.80 -17.95 -13.56
C GLN A 355 -12.19 -18.77 -12.32
N GLN A 356 -11.32 -19.68 -11.87
CA GLN A 356 -11.54 -20.43 -10.62
C GLN A 356 -11.60 -19.50 -9.40
N ILE A 357 -10.66 -18.56 -9.28
CA ILE A 357 -10.66 -17.57 -8.19
C ILE A 357 -11.95 -16.75 -8.19
N LEU A 358 -12.44 -16.31 -9.35
CA LEU A 358 -13.68 -15.56 -9.45
C LEU A 358 -14.90 -16.39 -9.00
N THR A 359 -14.99 -17.66 -9.40
CA THR A 359 -16.06 -18.56 -8.95
C THR A 359 -16.05 -18.74 -7.43
N ILE A 360 -14.86 -18.95 -6.84
CA ILE A 360 -14.74 -19.12 -5.39
C ILE A 360 -15.00 -17.82 -4.65
N ALA A 361 -14.53 -16.68 -5.18
CA ALA A 361 -14.81 -15.36 -4.63
C ALA A 361 -16.31 -15.06 -4.58
N GLN A 362 -17.07 -15.41 -5.64
CA GLN A 362 -18.53 -15.29 -5.65
C GLN A 362 -19.18 -16.16 -4.57
N GLY A 363 -18.71 -17.39 -4.36
CA GLY A 363 -19.20 -18.25 -3.28
C GLY A 363 -18.91 -17.69 -1.89
N ILE A 364 -17.71 -17.14 -1.67
CA ILE A 364 -17.37 -16.42 -0.42
C ILE A 364 -18.28 -15.21 -0.23
N GLN A 365 -18.45 -14.36 -1.24
CA GLN A 365 -19.32 -13.18 -1.17
C GLN A 365 -20.78 -13.55 -0.91
N SER A 366 -21.25 -14.69 -1.44
CA SER A 366 -22.59 -15.22 -1.15
C SER A 366 -22.74 -15.62 0.32
N ILE A 367 -21.71 -16.21 0.93
CA ILE A 367 -21.70 -16.55 2.37
C ILE A 367 -21.65 -15.29 3.25
N LEU A 368 -20.88 -14.28 2.83
CA LEU A 368 -20.87 -12.98 3.50
C LEU A 368 -22.24 -12.30 3.42
N GLY A 369 -22.94 -12.45 2.29
CA GLY A 369 -24.25 -11.83 2.07
C GLY A 369 -24.18 -10.31 1.94
N SER A 370 -25.32 -9.69 1.65
CA SER A 370 -25.42 -8.23 1.46
C SER A 370 -25.18 -7.42 2.75
N GLU A 371 -25.18 -8.06 3.90
CA GLU A 371 -24.83 -7.44 5.19
C GLU A 371 -23.33 -7.14 5.27
N TRP A 372 -22.49 -8.10 4.84
CA TRP A 372 -21.05 -8.04 5.04
C TRP A 372 -20.26 -7.74 3.78
N VAL A 373 -20.82 -7.92 2.58
CA VAL A 373 -20.20 -7.42 1.34
C VAL A 373 -20.22 -5.89 1.36
N ASP A 374 -19.07 -5.29 1.04
CA ASP A 374 -18.83 -3.84 1.05
C ASP A 374 -19.03 -3.16 2.42
N TYR A 375 -19.19 -3.93 3.50
CA TYR A 375 -19.21 -3.38 4.85
C TYR A 375 -17.90 -2.65 5.15
N ALA A 376 -18.03 -1.45 5.70
CA ALA A 376 -16.95 -0.65 6.24
C ALA A 376 -17.34 -0.23 7.67
N TRP A 377 -16.36 -0.17 8.58
CA TRP A 377 -16.58 0.30 9.95
C TRP A 377 -16.33 1.80 10.07
N GLU A 378 -16.75 2.40 11.18
CA GLU A 378 -16.47 3.83 11.43
C GLU A 378 -14.98 4.07 11.69
N SER A 379 -14.43 5.10 11.07
CA SER A 379 -13.08 5.62 11.32
C SER A 379 -13.12 7.16 11.25
N PRO A 380 -12.68 7.87 12.28
CA PRO A 380 -12.37 7.37 13.61
C PRO A 380 -13.62 6.75 14.28
N GLY A 381 -13.41 5.87 15.26
CA GLY A 381 -14.52 5.33 16.04
C GLY A 381 -15.20 6.39 16.92
N PRO A 382 -16.45 6.16 17.36
CA PRO A 382 -17.17 7.07 18.24
C PRO A 382 -16.37 7.45 19.48
N GLY A 383 -16.32 8.75 19.79
CA GLY A 383 -15.63 9.27 20.98
C GLY A 383 -14.10 9.32 20.86
N PHE A 384 -13.55 9.21 19.65
CA PHE A 384 -12.12 9.46 19.42
C PHE A 384 -11.72 10.84 19.93
N VAL A 385 -10.59 10.89 20.64
CA VAL A 385 -9.95 12.12 21.11
C VAL A 385 -8.51 12.10 20.66
N ASN A 386 -8.10 13.16 19.95
CA ASN A 386 -6.72 13.37 19.58
C ASN A 386 -5.92 13.85 20.81
N SER A 387 -4.76 13.25 21.06
CA SER A 387 -3.88 13.54 22.18
C SER A 387 -2.41 13.45 21.75
N LEU A 388 -1.64 14.51 21.97
CA LEU A 388 -0.21 14.55 21.67
C LEU A 388 0.59 14.20 22.94
N PRO A 389 1.54 13.26 22.88
CA PRO A 389 2.39 12.94 24.03
C PRO A 389 3.34 14.11 24.36
N GLU A 390 3.82 14.17 25.59
CA GLU A 390 4.72 15.25 26.05
C GLU A 390 5.98 15.37 25.17
N SER A 391 6.60 14.24 24.82
CA SER A 391 7.76 14.19 23.92
C SER A 391 7.51 14.82 22.54
N HIS A 392 6.27 14.74 22.04
CA HIS A 392 5.86 15.37 20.78
C HIS A 392 5.81 16.89 20.95
N LEU A 393 5.18 17.37 22.02
CA LEU A 393 5.09 18.80 22.32
C LEU A 393 6.48 19.44 22.49
N GLU A 394 7.39 18.74 23.18
CA GLU A 394 8.78 19.18 23.33
C GLU A 394 9.52 19.26 21.99
N ALA A 395 9.39 18.23 21.14
CA ALA A 395 10.02 18.21 19.82
C ALA A 395 9.50 19.34 18.93
N LYS A 396 8.19 19.62 18.98
CA LYS A 396 7.56 20.74 18.27
C LYS A 396 8.07 22.10 18.75
N ALA A 397 8.16 22.30 20.08
CA ALA A 397 8.68 23.56 20.65
C ALA A 397 10.13 23.84 20.23
N LYS A 398 10.99 22.81 20.20
CA LYS A 398 12.37 22.93 19.71
C LYS A 398 12.43 23.32 18.23
N ALA A 399 11.51 22.82 17.41
CA ALA A 399 11.47 23.10 15.98
C ALA A 399 10.95 24.50 15.62
N GLY A 400 10.05 25.08 16.44
CA GLY A 400 9.55 26.44 16.23
C GLY A 400 10.46 27.55 16.77
N SER A 401 11.55 27.20 17.45
CA SER A 401 12.48 28.15 18.08
C SER A 401 13.71 28.50 17.22
N GLY A 402 13.82 27.95 16.01
CA GLY A 402 14.94 28.17 15.08
C GLY A 402 14.47 28.28 13.65
#